data_AF-E4XTT5-F1
#
_entry.id   AF-E4XTT5-F1
#
_cell.length_a   1.000
_cell.length_b   1.000
_cell.length_c   1.000
_cell.angle_alpha   90.00
_cell.angle_beta   90.00
_cell.angle_gamma   90.00
#
_symmetry.space_group_name_H-M   'P 1'
#
loop_
_entity.id
_entity.type
_entity.pdbx_description
1 polymer ?
#
loop_
_entity_poly.entity_id
_entity_poly.type
_entity_poly.pdbx_seq_one_letter_code
_entity_poly.pdbx_strand_id
1 'polypeptide(L)'
;MKFQTTIFSLVSSTSMEAWMEHYNPSFDKRDLYYMGKGRPVDEIDSVCLKYKQCLKCARNEFSDSCMNEFVFYGVAMNGNQPQCTDEAGTCGRKLCDCDKEFAKTVVDEMPVHNFGYHYFNTDFDRESVCREGDGTGTSDMQCCGTASSFSVLYNANAQQCCADGQVKDFGEIC
;
A
#
# COMPACT_ATOMS: atom_id res chain seq x y z
N MET A 1 -12.79 24.27 -17.09
CA MET A 1 -12.85 23.89 -15.66
C MET A 1 -11.86 22.74 -15.48
N LYS A 2 -10.70 23.05 -14.91
CA LYS A 2 -9.49 22.20 -14.90
C LYS A 2 -9.57 21.20 -13.75
N PHE A 3 -10.05 20.00 -14.05
CA PHE A 3 -10.17 18.87 -13.12
C PHE A 3 -8.92 17.95 -13.13
N GLN A 4 -7.74 18.50 -13.47
CA GLN A 4 -6.69 17.74 -14.15
C GLN A 4 -5.26 18.00 -13.69
N THR A 5 -5.02 18.45 -12.45
CA THR A 5 -3.65 18.83 -12.07
C THR A 5 -3.27 18.20 -10.73
N THR A 6 -3.13 16.87 -10.71
CA THR A 6 -1.81 16.23 -10.99
C THR A 6 -1.76 14.79 -10.47
N ILE A 7 -2.57 14.38 -9.49
CA ILE A 7 -2.37 13.07 -8.82
C ILE A 7 -3.56 12.12 -9.03
N PHE A 8 -4.80 12.62 -8.94
CA PHE A 8 -6.00 11.79 -9.10
C PHE A 8 -6.31 11.37 -10.55
N SER A 9 -5.67 11.96 -11.57
CA SER A 9 -5.81 11.44 -12.95
C SER A 9 -4.93 10.22 -13.24
N LEU A 10 -4.09 9.81 -12.28
CA LEU A 10 -3.29 8.57 -12.36
C LEU A 10 -3.90 7.44 -11.51
N VAL A 11 -5.11 7.61 -11.00
CA VAL A 11 -5.76 6.60 -10.14
C VAL A 11 -7.17 6.31 -10.64
N SER A 12 -7.27 5.88 -11.89
CA SER A 12 -8.06 4.68 -12.15
C SER A 12 -7.21 3.49 -11.72
N SER A 13 -7.82 2.36 -11.32
CA SER A 13 -7.10 1.11 -11.02
C SER A 13 -6.01 0.81 -12.08
N THR A 14 -6.33 1.04 -13.36
CA THR A 14 -5.43 0.87 -14.51
C THR A 14 -4.20 1.80 -14.52
N SER A 15 -4.30 3.02 -14.01
CA SER A 15 -3.18 3.97 -13.99
C SER A 15 -2.25 3.73 -12.81
N MET A 16 -2.78 3.21 -11.70
CA MET A 16 -2.01 2.82 -10.53
C MET A 16 -1.24 1.52 -10.74
N GLU A 17 -1.85 0.55 -11.43
CA GLU A 17 -1.17 -0.64 -11.94
C GLU A 17 -0.03 -0.29 -12.89
N ALA A 18 -0.28 0.59 -13.87
CA ALA A 18 0.75 1.04 -14.80
C ALA A 18 1.91 1.74 -14.07
N TRP A 19 1.61 2.53 -13.03
CA TRP A 19 2.63 3.17 -12.23
C TRP A 19 3.43 2.16 -11.41
N MET A 20 2.77 1.24 -10.70
CA MET A 20 3.46 0.15 -10.00
C MET A 20 4.28 -0.71 -10.96
N GLU A 21 3.79 -0.99 -12.16
CA GLU A 21 4.54 -1.73 -13.17
C GLU A 21 5.85 -1.05 -13.55
N HIS A 22 5.88 0.28 -13.63
CA HIS A 22 7.09 1.03 -13.99
C HIS A 22 8.01 1.24 -12.79
N TYR A 23 7.47 1.62 -11.63
CA TYR A 23 8.26 2.20 -10.55
C TYR A 23 8.45 1.29 -9.33
N ASN A 24 7.67 0.22 -9.17
CA ASN A 24 7.81 -0.71 -8.06
C ASN A 24 8.81 -1.83 -8.44
N PRO A 25 10.03 -1.86 -7.87
CA PRO A 25 11.04 -2.87 -8.17
C PRO A 25 10.59 -4.30 -7.79
N SER A 26 9.65 -4.40 -6.85
CA SER A 26 9.05 -5.63 -6.37
C SER A 26 7.73 -5.99 -7.10
N PHE A 27 7.35 -5.27 -8.15
CA PHE A 27 6.14 -5.56 -8.92
C PHE A 27 6.18 -6.95 -9.56
N ASP A 28 5.06 -7.68 -9.47
CA ASP A 28 4.84 -8.93 -10.19
C ASP A 28 3.48 -8.81 -10.88
N LYS A 29 3.48 -8.90 -12.22
CA LYS A 29 2.29 -8.77 -13.08
C LYS A 29 1.20 -9.79 -12.76
N ARG A 30 1.51 -10.84 -12.00
CA ARG A 30 0.58 -11.94 -11.75
C ARG A 30 -0.49 -11.61 -10.72
N ASP A 31 -0.23 -10.72 -9.76
CA ASP A 31 -1.21 -10.40 -8.70
C ASP A 31 -0.80 -9.14 -7.89
N LEU A 32 -1.65 -8.11 -7.84
CA LEU A 32 -1.46 -6.95 -6.96
C LEU A 32 -1.44 -7.34 -5.46
N TYR A 33 -2.09 -8.45 -5.10
CA TYR A 33 -2.13 -9.01 -3.76
C TYR A 33 -0.92 -9.90 -3.45
N TYR A 34 -0.05 -10.17 -4.44
CA TYR A 34 1.24 -10.80 -4.18
C TYR A 34 2.21 -9.79 -3.52
N MET A 35 2.64 -10.15 -2.32
CA MET A 35 3.44 -9.29 -1.43
C MET A 35 4.87 -9.03 -1.91
N GLY A 36 5.37 -9.75 -2.92
CA GLY A 36 6.79 -9.72 -3.26
C GLY A 36 7.63 -10.48 -2.24
N LYS A 37 8.95 -10.36 -2.36
CA LYS A 37 9.93 -10.99 -1.48
C LYS A 37 11.06 -10.01 -1.16
N GLY A 38 11.73 -10.24 -0.04
CA GLY A 38 12.83 -9.39 0.41
C GLY A 38 12.37 -8.10 1.06
N ARG A 39 13.35 -7.23 1.33
CA ARG A 39 13.14 -5.90 1.92
C ARG A 39 13.00 -4.88 0.79
N PRO A 40 12.23 -3.81 1.01
CA PRO A 40 12.18 -2.70 0.05
C PRO A 40 13.57 -2.18 -0.29
N VAL A 41 13.81 -1.93 -1.57
CA VAL A 41 15.12 -1.47 -2.06
C VAL A 41 15.26 0.06 -2.06
N ASP A 42 14.14 0.78 -2.10
CA ASP A 42 14.07 2.24 -1.96
C ASP A 42 12.75 2.66 -1.27
N GLU A 43 12.55 3.97 -1.13
CA GLU A 43 11.37 4.53 -0.46
C GLU A 43 10.08 4.30 -1.26
N ILE A 44 10.16 4.32 -2.60
CA ILE A 44 9.01 4.01 -3.46
C ILE A 44 8.58 2.54 -3.31
N ASP A 45 9.53 1.61 -3.29
CA ASP A 45 9.26 0.19 -3.02
C ASP A 45 8.64 0.02 -1.62
N SER A 46 9.09 0.81 -0.64
CA SER A 46 8.51 0.82 0.71
C SER A 46 7.06 1.31 0.74
N VAL A 47 6.75 2.38 -0.01
CA VAL A 47 5.38 2.88 -0.19
C VAL A 47 4.50 1.84 -0.89
N CYS A 48 5.02 1.19 -1.93
CA CYS A 48 4.29 0.14 -2.65
C CYS A 48 4.04 -1.09 -1.78
N LEU A 49 5.02 -1.52 -0.98
CA LEU A 49 4.86 -2.62 -0.03
C LEU A 49 3.75 -2.31 0.98
N LYS A 50 3.77 -1.11 1.58
CA LYS A 50 2.72 -0.67 2.52
C LYS A 50 1.35 -0.68 1.86
N TYR A 51 1.24 -0.18 0.63
CA TYR A 51 -0.02 -0.18 -0.11
C TYR A 51 -0.58 -1.61 -0.30
N LYS A 52 0.26 -2.54 -0.76
CA LYS A 52 -0.13 -3.95 -0.90
C LYS A 52 -0.54 -4.59 0.44
N GLN A 53 0.14 -4.25 1.53
CA GLN A 53 -0.25 -4.67 2.87
C GLN A 53 -1.63 -4.15 3.26
N CYS A 54 -1.94 -2.89 2.95
CA CYS A 54 -3.25 -2.30 3.21
C CYS A 54 -4.37 -3.03 2.45
N LEU A 55 -4.16 -3.29 1.15
CA LEU A 55 -5.11 -4.07 0.35
C LEU A 55 -5.32 -5.49 0.90
N LYS A 56 -4.24 -6.17 1.29
CA LYS A 56 -4.32 -7.49 1.94
C LYS A 56 -5.12 -7.42 3.25
N CYS A 57 -4.90 -6.38 4.05
CA CYS A 57 -5.65 -6.19 5.28
C CYS A 57 -7.14 -5.94 5.03
N ALA A 58 -7.50 -5.14 4.03
CA ALA A 58 -8.89 -4.93 3.64
C ALA A 58 -9.56 -6.25 3.23
N ARG A 59 -8.88 -7.05 2.40
CA ARG A 59 -9.35 -8.38 1.99
C ARG A 59 -9.56 -9.32 3.18
N ASN A 60 -8.60 -9.36 4.12
CA ASN A 60 -8.70 -10.19 5.33
C ASN A 60 -9.81 -9.74 6.28
N GLU A 61 -10.08 -8.43 6.36
CA GLU A 61 -11.07 -7.85 7.27
C GLU A 61 -12.51 -8.08 6.78
N PHE A 62 -12.75 -8.02 5.46
CA PHE A 62 -14.10 -8.02 4.89
C PHE A 62 -14.45 -9.30 4.14
N SER A 63 -13.74 -9.60 3.07
CA SER A 63 -13.97 -10.78 2.23
C SER A 63 -12.91 -10.88 1.13
N ASP A 64 -12.81 -12.06 0.51
CA ASP A 64 -12.03 -12.22 -0.71
C ASP A 64 -12.48 -11.28 -1.84
N SER A 65 -13.74 -10.86 -1.89
CA SER A 65 -14.21 -9.91 -2.91
C SER A 65 -13.89 -8.46 -2.60
N CYS A 66 -13.31 -8.15 -1.43
CA CYS A 66 -12.90 -6.81 -1.07
C CYS A 66 -11.59 -6.42 -1.77
N MET A 67 -11.71 -6.15 -3.07
CA MET A 67 -10.60 -5.83 -3.94
C MET A 67 -10.92 -4.59 -4.79
N ASN A 68 -9.91 -3.78 -5.05
CA ASN A 68 -9.99 -2.60 -5.93
C ASN A 68 -10.46 -2.92 -7.35
N GLU A 69 -10.30 -4.16 -7.84
CA GLU A 69 -10.82 -4.61 -9.14
C GLU A 69 -12.35 -4.81 -9.14
N PHE A 70 -12.94 -5.18 -7.99
CA PHE A 70 -14.35 -5.59 -7.89
C PHE A 70 -15.24 -4.60 -7.12
N VAL A 71 -14.65 -3.71 -6.34
CA VAL A 71 -15.37 -2.80 -5.44
C VAL A 71 -15.15 -1.36 -5.88
N PHE A 72 -16.25 -0.69 -6.21
CA PHE A 72 -16.29 0.76 -6.34
C PHE A 72 -16.55 1.38 -4.97
N TYR A 73 -15.93 2.53 -4.71
CA TYR A 73 -16.10 3.29 -3.49
C TYR A 73 -16.23 4.78 -3.81
N GLY A 74 -16.85 5.54 -2.92
CA GLY A 74 -17.06 6.97 -3.10
C GLY A 74 -15.87 7.82 -2.65
N VAL A 75 -15.52 8.80 -3.49
CA VAL A 75 -14.50 9.82 -3.20
C VAL A 75 -15.07 11.21 -3.51
N ALA A 76 -14.91 12.14 -2.58
CA ALA A 76 -15.16 13.55 -2.77
C ALA A 76 -13.86 14.34 -2.67
N MET A 77 -13.80 15.48 -3.35
CA MET A 77 -12.68 16.41 -3.24
C MET A 77 -13.00 17.52 -2.25
N ASN A 78 -12.17 17.69 -1.22
CA ASN A 78 -12.17 18.87 -0.38
C ASN A 78 -10.95 19.72 -0.74
N GLY A 79 -11.15 20.71 -1.62
CA GLY A 79 -10.05 21.40 -2.29
C GLY A 79 -9.22 20.42 -3.13
N ASN A 80 -7.93 20.31 -2.82
CA ASN A 80 -7.01 19.35 -3.47
C ASN A 80 -6.82 18.05 -2.68
N GLN A 81 -7.58 17.84 -1.60
CA GLN A 81 -7.46 16.66 -0.76
C GLN A 81 -8.63 15.70 -1.00
N PRO A 82 -8.37 14.44 -1.38
CA PRO A 82 -9.41 13.42 -1.49
C PRO A 82 -9.97 13.04 -0.13
N GLN A 83 -11.27 12.80 -0.09
CA GLN A 83 -12.00 12.34 1.08
C GLN A 83 -12.86 11.14 0.69
N CYS A 84 -12.67 10.04 1.40
CA CYS A 84 -13.48 8.84 1.26
C CYS A 84 -14.88 9.11 1.83
N THR A 85 -15.93 8.79 1.07
CA THR A 85 -17.31 9.16 1.44
C THR A 85 -18.16 8.02 1.99
N ASP A 86 -17.74 6.78 1.77
CA ASP A 86 -18.44 5.57 2.25
C ASP A 86 -18.51 5.54 3.80
N GLU A 87 -19.19 4.56 4.40
CA GLU A 87 -19.23 4.49 5.87
C GLU A 87 -17.95 3.86 6.44
N ALA A 88 -17.53 4.29 7.63
CA ALA A 88 -16.43 3.65 8.35
C ALA A 88 -16.74 2.18 8.64
N GLY A 89 -15.75 1.30 8.52
CA GLY A 89 -15.94 -0.14 8.70
C GLY A 89 -16.62 -0.82 7.50
N THR A 90 -16.52 -0.23 6.31
CA THR A 90 -16.92 -0.87 5.05
C THR A 90 -15.69 -1.15 4.19
N CYS A 91 -15.79 -2.18 3.33
CA CYS A 91 -14.75 -2.48 2.36
C CYS A 91 -14.42 -1.28 1.46
N GLY A 92 -15.45 -0.59 0.96
CA GLY A 92 -15.27 0.58 0.10
C GLY A 92 -14.50 1.71 0.78
N ARG A 93 -14.82 2.03 2.04
CA ARG A 93 -14.03 2.98 2.84
C ARG A 93 -12.58 2.52 2.98
N LYS A 94 -12.33 1.27 3.35
CA LYS A 94 -10.97 0.78 3.60
C LYS A 94 -10.11 0.81 2.33
N LEU A 95 -10.65 0.37 1.20
CA LEU A 95 -9.95 0.44 -0.10
C LEU A 95 -9.64 1.88 -0.48
N CYS A 96 -10.60 2.79 -0.30
CA CYS A 96 -10.37 4.21 -0.52
C CYS A 96 -9.26 4.78 0.37
N ASP A 97 -9.21 4.42 1.66
CA ASP A 97 -8.16 4.88 2.57
C ASP A 97 -6.78 4.35 2.14
N CYS A 98 -6.70 3.11 1.67
CA CYS A 98 -5.47 2.55 1.08
C CYS A 98 -5.00 3.37 -0.12
N ASP A 99 -5.89 3.62 -1.09
CA ASP A 99 -5.57 4.34 -2.33
C ASP A 99 -5.24 5.82 -2.05
N LYS A 100 -5.95 6.46 -1.11
CA LYS A 100 -5.71 7.84 -0.67
C LYS A 100 -4.32 8.00 -0.06
N GLU A 101 -3.95 7.14 0.90
CA GLU A 101 -2.64 7.26 1.56
C GLU A 101 -1.50 6.92 0.60
N PHE A 102 -1.68 5.92 -0.26
CA PHE A 102 -0.72 5.61 -1.31
C PHE A 102 -0.52 6.80 -2.26
N ALA A 103 -1.60 7.38 -2.80
CA ALA A 103 -1.53 8.50 -3.72
C ALA A 103 -0.86 9.74 -3.10
N LYS A 104 -1.02 9.95 -1.80
CA LYS A 104 -0.35 11.02 -1.06
C LYS A 104 1.15 10.73 -0.89
N THR A 105 1.48 9.57 -0.33
CA THR A 105 2.86 9.22 0.03
C THR A 105 3.75 9.03 -1.19
N VAL A 106 3.24 8.42 -2.25
CA VAL A 106 4.01 8.22 -3.49
C VAL A 106 4.48 9.54 -4.09
N VAL A 107 3.64 10.58 -4.04
CA VAL A 107 3.96 11.90 -4.59
C VAL A 107 5.03 12.61 -3.77
N ASP A 108 5.00 12.42 -2.45
CA ASP A 108 5.99 12.98 -1.54
C ASP A 108 7.37 12.33 -1.76
N GLU A 109 7.40 11.04 -2.11
CA GLU A 109 8.64 10.27 -2.32
C GLU A 109 9.17 10.31 -3.77
N MET A 110 8.35 10.70 -4.75
CA MET A 110 8.75 10.81 -6.17
C MET A 110 10.04 11.62 -6.42
N PRO A 111 10.31 12.75 -5.73
CA PRO A 111 11.53 13.52 -5.95
C PRO A 111 12.83 12.80 -5.56
N VAL A 112 12.76 11.82 -4.66
CA VAL A 112 13.92 11.04 -4.18
C VAL A 112 14.01 9.65 -4.81
N HIS A 113 13.07 9.31 -5.70
CA HIS A 113 13.04 8.02 -6.37
C HIS A 113 14.31 7.76 -7.19
N ASN A 114 14.89 6.58 -7.00
CA ASN A 114 16.04 6.13 -7.75
C ASN A 114 15.59 5.36 -9.00
N PHE A 115 15.59 6.04 -10.16
CA PHE A 115 15.29 5.44 -11.46
C PHE A 115 16.20 4.25 -11.84
N GLY A 116 17.33 4.07 -11.14
CA GLY A 116 18.23 2.92 -11.29
C GLY A 116 17.64 1.57 -10.86
N TYR A 117 16.51 1.56 -10.13
CA TYR A 117 15.79 0.35 -9.74
C TYR A 117 14.60 0.02 -10.66
N HIS A 118 14.48 0.71 -11.80
CA HIS A 118 13.40 0.52 -12.76
C HIS A 118 13.57 -0.78 -13.55
N TYR A 119 12.62 -1.72 -13.41
CA TYR A 119 12.69 -3.06 -14.02
C TYR A 119 12.88 -3.05 -15.55
N PHE A 120 12.18 -2.18 -16.28
CA PHE A 120 12.25 -2.20 -17.75
C PHE A 120 13.44 -1.45 -18.37
N ASN A 121 14.06 -0.53 -17.62
CA ASN A 121 14.96 0.47 -18.20
C ASN A 121 16.39 0.34 -17.66
N THR A 122 16.66 -0.69 -16.86
CA THR A 122 17.94 -0.87 -16.16
C THR A 122 18.31 -2.36 -16.08
N ASP A 123 19.55 -2.65 -15.71
CA ASP A 123 20.04 -4.00 -15.44
C ASP A 123 19.66 -4.49 -14.01
N PHE A 124 18.57 -3.98 -13.44
CA PHE A 124 18.13 -4.36 -12.11
C PHE A 124 17.71 -5.84 -12.06
N ASP A 125 18.57 -6.67 -11.47
CA ASP A 125 18.30 -8.09 -11.22
C ASP A 125 17.51 -8.26 -9.91
N ARG A 126 16.18 -8.22 -10.04
CA ARG A 126 15.22 -8.42 -8.94
C ARG A 126 15.52 -9.69 -8.13
N GLU A 127 15.87 -10.79 -8.77
CA GLU A 127 16.08 -12.07 -8.10
C GLU A 127 17.33 -12.05 -7.21
N SER A 128 18.37 -11.33 -7.67
CA SER A 128 19.60 -11.17 -6.90
C SER A 128 19.46 -10.21 -5.71
N VAL A 129 18.62 -9.19 -5.83
CA VAL A 129 18.47 -8.11 -4.83
C VAL A 129 17.36 -8.43 -3.84
N CYS A 130 16.19 -8.84 -4.33
CA CYS A 130 14.99 -9.13 -3.54
C CYS A 130 15.04 -10.57 -3.03
N ARG A 131 16.01 -10.88 -2.17
CA ARG A 131 16.16 -12.22 -1.60
C ARG A 131 15.15 -12.44 -0.48
N GLU A 132 14.57 -13.63 -0.42
CA GLU A 132 13.81 -14.05 0.76
C GLU A 132 14.74 -13.97 1.98
N GLY A 133 14.21 -13.49 3.11
CA GLY A 133 14.94 -13.57 4.36
C GLY A 133 15.08 -15.03 4.78
N ASP A 134 16.17 -15.36 5.49
CA ASP A 134 16.44 -16.69 6.07
C ASP A 134 15.50 -17.02 7.24
N GLY A 135 14.20 -16.73 7.10
CA GLY A 135 13.20 -16.67 8.17
C GLY A 135 13.14 -17.94 9.01
N THR A 136 13.87 -17.94 10.12
CA THR A 136 13.95 -19.04 11.10
C THR A 136 12.99 -18.84 12.28
N GLY A 137 12.21 -17.76 12.28
CA GLY A 137 11.28 -17.39 13.35
C GLY A 137 9.81 -17.56 12.96
N THR A 138 8.97 -17.93 13.91
CA THR A 138 7.51 -17.87 13.77
C THR A 138 7.05 -16.41 13.73
N SER A 139 6.42 -15.98 12.65
CA SER A 139 5.77 -14.66 12.55
C SER A 139 4.26 -14.81 12.73
N ASP A 140 3.65 -13.96 13.56
CA ASP A 140 2.20 -13.79 13.63
C ASP A 140 1.86 -12.46 12.98
N MET A 141 1.66 -12.49 11.65
CA MET A 141 1.41 -11.28 10.88
C MET A 141 -0.06 -10.88 11.01
N GLN A 142 -0.31 -9.72 11.63
CA GLN A 142 -1.64 -9.16 11.83
C GLN A 142 -1.76 -7.79 11.19
N CYS A 143 -2.99 -7.31 11.04
CA CYS A 143 -3.30 -6.00 10.49
C CYS A 143 -3.57 -5.00 11.60
N CYS A 144 -2.96 -3.82 11.50
CA CYS A 144 -3.17 -2.71 12.42
C CYS A 144 -3.69 -1.50 11.67
N GLY A 145 -4.79 -0.92 12.15
CA GLY A 145 -5.45 0.25 11.58
C GLY A 145 -6.81 0.46 12.26
N THR A 146 -7.49 1.54 11.90
CA THR A 146 -8.85 1.85 12.38
C THR A 146 -9.88 1.56 11.29
N ALA A 147 -11.17 1.69 11.63
CA ALA A 147 -12.28 1.51 10.68
C ALA A 147 -12.29 2.51 9.51
N SER A 148 -11.50 3.59 9.60
CA SER A 148 -11.40 4.64 8.58
C SER A 148 -9.96 5.15 8.44
N SER A 149 -9.00 4.25 8.50
CA SER A 149 -7.60 4.58 8.22
C SER A 149 -6.92 3.50 7.40
N PHE A 150 -5.78 3.88 6.84
CA PHE A 150 -4.79 2.98 6.30
C PHE A 150 -4.45 1.88 7.33
N SER A 151 -4.31 0.64 6.85
CA SER A 151 -3.87 -0.49 7.66
C SER A 151 -2.45 -0.92 7.26
N VAL A 152 -1.61 -1.20 8.25
CA VAL A 152 -0.27 -1.78 8.06
C VAL A 152 -0.21 -3.21 8.59
N LEU A 153 0.61 -4.04 7.96
CA LEU A 153 0.86 -5.39 8.44
C LEU A 153 2.00 -5.34 9.45
N TYR A 154 1.82 -5.96 10.63
CA TYR A 154 2.80 -5.98 11.71
C TYR A 154 2.95 -7.39 12.28
N ASN A 155 4.06 -7.66 12.97
CA ASN A 155 4.28 -8.95 13.63
C ASN A 155 3.87 -8.87 15.10
N ALA A 156 2.73 -9.49 15.45
CA ALA A 156 2.18 -9.48 16.80
C ALA A 156 3.06 -10.20 17.84
N ASN A 157 4.05 -10.99 17.40
CA ASN A 157 5.05 -11.57 18.30
C ASN A 157 6.09 -10.55 18.79
N ALA A 158 6.21 -9.38 18.14
CA ALA A 158 7.24 -8.38 18.44
C ALA A 158 6.69 -6.95 18.64
N GLN A 159 5.48 -6.70 18.14
CA GLN A 159 4.87 -5.38 18.05
C GLN A 159 3.41 -5.44 18.51
N GLN A 160 2.81 -4.28 18.78
CA GLN A 160 1.42 -4.13 19.18
C GLN A 160 0.70 -3.08 18.34
N CYS A 161 -0.61 -3.25 18.17
CA CYS A 161 -1.48 -2.27 17.51
C CYS A 161 -2.20 -1.41 18.55
N CYS A 162 -1.99 -0.10 18.49
CA CYS A 162 -2.67 0.87 19.32
C CYS A 162 -4.10 1.15 18.81
N ALA A 163 -4.96 1.67 19.69
CA ALA A 163 -6.36 1.97 19.37
C ALA A 163 -6.53 3.06 18.29
N ASP A 164 -5.52 3.89 18.09
CA ASP A 164 -5.44 4.90 17.03
C ASP A 164 -4.95 4.33 15.68
N GLY A 165 -4.66 3.03 15.61
CA GLY A 165 -4.17 2.35 14.42
C GLY A 165 -2.65 2.45 14.21
N GLN A 166 -1.89 2.95 15.19
CA GLN A 166 -0.42 2.95 15.11
C GLN A 166 0.17 1.62 15.58
N VAL A 167 1.23 1.19 14.90
CA VAL A 167 2.06 0.06 15.35
C VAL A 167 3.19 0.59 16.22
N LYS A 168 3.37 -0.03 17.38
CA LYS A 168 4.47 0.25 18.31
C LYS A 168 5.18 -1.04 18.70
N ASP A 169 6.38 -0.92 19.26
CA ASP A 169 7.06 -2.09 19.80
C ASP A 169 6.31 -2.61 21.04
N PHE A 170 6.42 -3.91 21.28
CA PHE A 170 5.71 -4.54 22.39
C PHE A 170 6.14 -3.92 23.74
N GLY A 171 5.16 -3.42 24.49
CA GLY A 171 5.38 -2.77 25.79
C GLY A 171 5.59 -1.25 25.75
N GLU A 172 5.66 -0.64 24.56
CA GLU A 172 5.59 0.81 24.44
C GLU A 172 4.19 1.35 24.79
N ILE A 173 4.10 2.62 25.18
CA ILE A 173 2.81 3.23 25.55
C ILE A 173 2.05 3.62 24.27
N CYS A 174 0.85 3.07 24.12
CA CYS A 174 -0.25 3.69 23.38
C CYS A 174 -0.87 4.80 24.24
#